data_AF-A0A173RDI2-F1
#
_entry.id   AF-A0A173RDI2-F1
#
_cell.length_a   1.000
_cell.length_b   1.000
_cell.length_c   1.000
_cell.angle_alpha   90.00
_cell.angle_beta   90.00
_cell.angle_gamma   90.00
#
_symmetry.space_group_name_H-M   'P 1'
#
loop_
_entity.id
_entity.type
_entity.pdbx_description
1 polymer ?
#
loop_
_entity_poly.entity_id
_entity_poly.type
_entity_poly.pdbx_seq_one_letter_code
_entity_poly.pdbx_strand_id
1 'polypeptide(L)'
;MGLIDANALKEYCMRASKSDDDFRRVSLATLASVIDAQPIAYDVDKVVQQLEKLKSLVPVNRVLDDIVNEKPKELGMLMAYRKAIEIVKGGGVDAKTDF
;
A
#
# COMPACT_ATOMS: atom_id res chain seq x y z
N MET A 1 -1.29 -8.39 3.38
CA MET A 1 -1.82 -7.46 4.41
C MET A 1 -2.98 -6.71 3.78
N GLY A 2 -4.18 -6.78 4.37
CA GLY A 2 -5.33 -6.01 3.87
C GLY A 2 -5.34 -4.64 4.52
N LEU A 3 -5.30 -3.58 3.72
CA LEU A 3 -5.52 -2.22 4.23
C LEU A 3 -7.02 -1.95 4.21
N ILE A 4 -7.56 -1.57 5.36
CA ILE A 4 -8.96 -1.22 5.53
C ILE A 4 -9.11 0.30 5.60
N ASP A 5 -10.24 0.80 5.11
CA ASP A 5 -10.57 2.20 5.28
C ASP A 5 -11.02 2.45 6.73
N ALA A 6 -10.18 3.16 7.48
CA ALA A 6 -10.44 3.47 8.89
C ALA A 6 -11.69 4.34 9.08
N ASN A 7 -12.00 5.22 8.12
CA ASN A 7 -13.21 6.06 8.19
C ASN A 7 -14.45 5.22 7.91
N ALA A 8 -14.40 4.32 6.93
CA ALA A 8 -15.50 3.39 6.65
C ALA A 8 -15.78 2.46 7.84
N LEU A 9 -14.73 1.92 8.47
CA LEU A 9 -14.86 1.11 9.69
C LEU A 9 -15.48 1.93 10.84
N LYS A 10 -15.01 3.16 11.05
CA LYS A 10 -15.54 4.05 12.11
C LYS A 10 -17.02 4.38 11.86
N GLU A 11 -17.40 4.69 10.62
CA GLU A 11 -18.80 4.95 10.26
C GLU A 11 -19.68 3.73 10.50
N TYR A 12 -19.22 2.54 10.11
CA TYR A 12 -19.93 1.29 10.38
C TYR A 12 -20.16 1.09 11.87
N CYS A 13 -19.11 1.22 12.70
CA CYS A 13 -19.20 1.09 14.15
C CYS A 13 -20.16 2.10 14.79
N MET A 14 -20.17 3.36 14.31
CA MET A 14 -21.09 4.39 14.78
C MET A 14 -22.54 4.08 14.40
N ARG A 15 -22.79 3.56 13.19
CA ARG A 15 -24.13 3.17 12.72
C ARG A 15 -24.68 1.93 13.42
N ALA A 16 -23.82 0.98 13.79
CA ALA A 16 -24.20 -0.23 14.53
C ALA A 16 -24.65 0.07 15.98
N SER A 17 -24.27 1.24 16.52
CA SER A 17 -24.51 1.62 17.92
C SER A 17 -25.81 2.43 18.15
N LYS A 18 -26.81 2.36 17.25
CA LYS A 18 -28.07 3.14 17.30
C LYS A 18 -29.06 2.73 18.42
N SER A 19 -28.60 2.45 19.62
CA SER A 19 -29.43 2.26 20.80
C SER A 19 -28.88 3.19 21.87
N ASP A 20 -29.70 4.14 22.36
CA ASP A 20 -29.38 5.10 23.43
C ASP A 20 -29.11 4.44 24.81
N ASP A 21 -28.99 3.12 24.84
CA ASP A 21 -28.65 2.34 26.02
C ASP A 21 -27.16 1.97 26.00
N ASP A 22 -26.46 2.68 26.87
CA ASP A 22 -25.12 2.49 27.43
C ASP A 22 -24.45 1.14 27.09
N PHE A 23 -23.33 1.21 26.35
CA PHE A 23 -22.32 0.15 26.20
C PHE A 23 -22.82 -1.26 25.85
N ARG A 24 -23.39 -1.44 24.65
CA ARG A 24 -23.27 -2.75 23.98
C ARG A 24 -21.79 -2.96 23.61
N ARG A 25 -21.07 -3.68 24.48
CA ARG A 25 -19.77 -4.27 24.15
C ARG A 25 -19.97 -5.22 22.96
N VAL A 26 -19.64 -4.76 21.77
CA VAL A 26 -19.54 -5.60 20.57
C VAL A 26 -18.52 -6.69 20.88
N SER A 27 -18.89 -7.96 20.75
CA SER A 27 -17.93 -9.05 21.01
C SER A 27 -16.73 -8.91 20.06
N LEU A 28 -15.54 -9.34 20.49
CA LEU A 28 -14.36 -9.34 19.62
C LEU A 28 -14.59 -10.17 18.35
N ALA A 29 -15.41 -11.21 18.42
CA ALA A 29 -15.81 -12.02 17.25
C ALA A 29 -16.65 -11.20 16.26
N THR A 30 -17.60 -10.40 16.76
CA THR A 30 -18.39 -9.49 15.92
C THR A 30 -17.49 -8.43 15.30
N LEU A 31 -16.56 -7.85 16.06
CA LEU A 31 -15.61 -6.87 15.52
C LEU A 31 -14.71 -7.47 14.43
N ALA A 32 -14.20 -8.69 14.63
CA ALA A 32 -13.42 -9.41 13.61
C ALA A 32 -14.24 -9.61 12.32
N SER A 33 -15.49 -10.03 12.43
CA SER A 33 -16.37 -10.21 11.26
C SER A 33 -16.62 -8.90 10.49
N VAL A 34 -16.68 -7.77 11.19
CA VAL A 34 -16.84 -6.44 10.57
C VAL A 34 -15.56 -6.02 9.85
N ILE A 35 -14.39 -6.31 10.43
CA ILE A 35 -13.09 -6.05 9.82
C ILE A 35 -12.92 -6.89 8.55
N ASP A 36 -13.25 -8.18 8.61
CA ASP A 36 -13.16 -9.09 7.45
C ASP A 36 -14.12 -8.71 6.33
N ALA A 37 -15.26 -8.09 6.67
CA ALA A 37 -16.25 -7.59 5.71
C ALA A 37 -15.93 -6.20 5.15
N GLN A 38 -14.93 -5.47 5.68
CA GLN A 38 -14.56 -4.17 5.12
C GLN A 38 -14.02 -4.35 3.70
N PRO A 39 -14.41 -3.46 2.76
CA PRO A 39 -13.74 -3.42 1.47
C PRO A 39 -12.25 -3.11 1.68
N ILE A 40 -11.39 -3.80 0.93
CA ILE A 40 -9.97 -3.49 0.90
C ILE A 40 -9.83 -2.08 0.31
N ALA A 41 -9.22 -1.15 1.06
CA ALA A 41 -9.06 0.24 0.65
C ALA A 41 -8.27 0.36 -0.66
N TYR A 42 -7.23 -0.46 -0.82
CA TYR A 42 -6.58 -0.71 -2.10
C TYR A 42 -5.90 -2.08 -2.11
N ASP A 43 -5.86 -2.68 -3.29
CA ASP A 43 -5.25 -3.98 -3.54
C ASP A 43 -3.74 -3.82 -3.75
N VAL A 44 -2.96 -4.28 -2.77
CA VAL A 44 -1.49 -4.18 -2.75
C VAL A 44 -0.87 -4.82 -3.99
N ASP A 45 -1.38 -5.98 -4.43
CA ASP A 45 -0.84 -6.69 -5.60
C ASP A 45 -1.11 -5.93 -6.89
N LYS A 46 -2.30 -5.33 -7.02
CA LYS A 46 -2.60 -4.44 -8.16
C LYS A 46 -1.71 -3.20 -8.17
N VAL A 47 -1.44 -2.58 -7.02
CA VAL A 47 -0.53 -1.41 -6.96
C VAL A 47 0.88 -1.83 -7.36
N VAL A 48 1.38 -2.95 -6.85
CA VAL A 48 2.70 -3.49 -7.24
C VAL A 48 2.75 -3.76 -8.75
N GLN A 49 1.71 -4.36 -9.34
CA GLN A 49 1.64 -4.62 -10.77
C GLN A 49 1.68 -3.32 -11.59
N GLN A 50 0.97 -2.28 -11.16
CA GLN A 50 0.99 -0.97 -11.81
C GLN A 50 2.39 -0.32 -11.72
N LEU A 51 3.05 -0.41 -10.56
CA LEU A 51 4.40 0.13 -10.37
C LEU A 51 5.44 -0.63 -11.22
N GLU A 52 5.36 -1.96 -11.33
CA GLU A 52 6.25 -2.73 -12.22
C GLU A 52 6.01 -2.37 -13.70
N LYS A 53 4.75 -2.16 -14.11
CA LYS A 53 4.44 -1.68 -15.45
C LYS A 53 5.07 -0.31 -15.70
N LEU A 54 4.95 0.64 -14.79
CA LEU A 54 5.57 1.97 -14.92
C LEU A 54 7.11 1.89 -14.94
N LYS A 55 7.70 1.05 -14.09
CA LYS A 55 9.15 0.79 -14.07
C LYS A 55 9.65 0.24 -15.41
N SER A 56 8.88 -0.62 -16.08
CA SER A 56 9.23 -1.16 -17.40
C SER A 56 9.28 -0.12 -18.52
N LEU A 57 8.63 1.05 -18.31
CA LEU A 57 8.63 2.15 -19.27
C LEU A 57 9.86 3.07 -19.14
N VAL A 58 10.70 2.87 -18.11
CA VAL A 58 11.93 3.65 -17.94
C VAL A 58 12.88 3.28 -19.10
N PRO A 59 13.26 4.23 -19.96
CA PRO A 59 14.05 3.95 -21.16
C PRO A 59 15.51 3.66 -20.77
N VAL A 60 15.82 2.39 -20.49
CA VAL A 60 17.19 1.95 -20.24
C VAL A 60 17.81 1.52 -21.56
N ASN A 61 18.68 2.35 -22.13
CA ASN A 61 19.39 2.00 -23.36
C ASN A 61 20.56 1.06 -23.00
N ARG A 62 20.33 -0.26 -22.99
CA ARG A 62 21.32 -1.29 -22.60
C ARG A 62 22.42 -1.56 -23.63
N VAL A 63 22.36 -0.89 -24.79
CA VAL A 63 23.25 -1.17 -25.93
C VAL A 63 24.62 -0.48 -25.80
N LEU A 64 24.86 0.29 -24.73
CA LEU A 64 26.13 1.00 -24.49
C LEU A 64 26.52 0.95 -23.00
N ASP A 65 26.36 -0.20 -22.35
CA ASP A 65 26.76 -0.41 -20.94
C ASP A 65 28.26 -0.16 -20.70
N ASP A 66 29.08 -0.04 -21.76
CA ASP A 66 30.53 0.24 -21.69
C ASP A 66 30.90 1.74 -21.69
N ILE A 67 29.94 2.68 -21.83
CA ILE A 67 30.17 4.12 -21.57
C ILE A 67 29.58 4.44 -20.19
N VAL A 68 30.16 3.77 -19.20
CA VAL A 68 29.90 3.87 -17.77
C VAL A 68 30.04 5.34 -17.35
N ASN A 69 28.93 6.11 -17.25
CA ASN A 69 28.71 7.24 -16.31
C ASN A 69 27.56 8.20 -16.67
N GLU A 70 26.91 8.12 -17.84
CA GLU A 70 26.08 9.27 -18.30
C GLU A 70 24.58 9.26 -17.92
N LYS A 71 24.06 8.22 -17.24
CA LYS A 71 22.60 8.11 -16.97
C LYS A 71 22.21 7.94 -15.50
N PRO A 72 22.65 8.85 -14.60
CA PRO A 72 22.27 8.80 -13.19
C PRO A 72 20.75 8.97 -13.00
N LYS A 73 20.07 9.65 -13.93
CA LYS A 73 18.63 9.93 -13.83
C LYS A 73 17.78 8.67 -14.02
N GLU A 74 18.06 7.86 -15.03
CA GLU A 74 17.33 6.62 -15.32
C GLU A 74 17.57 5.56 -14.24
N LEU A 75 18.81 5.44 -13.76
CA LEU A 75 19.15 4.58 -12.63
C LEU A 75 18.41 5.03 -11.35
N GLY A 76 18.39 6.33 -11.07
CA GLY A 76 17.63 6.90 -9.96
C GLY A 76 16.13 6.60 -10.06
N MET A 77 15.54 6.67 -11.25
CA MET A 77 14.13 6.32 -11.47
C MET A 77 13.85 4.83 -11.21
N LEU A 78 14.71 3.92 -11.69
CA LEU A 78 14.57 2.48 -11.43
C LEU A 78 14.68 2.15 -9.93
N MET A 79 15.62 2.81 -9.23
CA MET A 79 15.76 2.67 -7.78
C MET A 79 14.53 3.22 -7.04
N ALA A 80 13.98 4.34 -7.48
CA ALA A 80 12.76 4.91 -6.90
C ALA A 80 11.57 3.96 -7.04
N TYR A 81 11.35 3.36 -8.22
CA TYR A 81 10.29 2.36 -8.41
C TYR A 81 10.51 1.11 -7.55
N ARG A 82 11.76 0.62 -7.43
CA ARG A 82 12.08 -0.52 -6.56
C ARG A 82 11.72 -0.21 -5.11
N LYS A 83 12.18 0.94 -4.58
CA LYS A 83 11.85 1.38 -3.22
C LYS A 83 10.34 1.59 -3.03
N ALA A 84 9.65 2.18 -4.00
CA ALA A 84 8.20 2.36 -3.93
C ALA A 84 7.45 1.02 -3.83
N ILE A 85 7.88 0.00 -4.58
CA ILE A 85 7.31 -1.35 -4.49
C ILE A 85 7.58 -1.98 -3.12
N GLU A 86 8.79 -1.84 -2.58
CA GLU A 86 9.14 -2.31 -1.23
C GLU A 86 8.28 -1.63 -0.16
N ILE A 87 8.10 -0.31 -0.24
CA ILE A 87 7.24 0.47 0.67
C ILE A 87 5.80 -0.05 0.62
N VAL A 88 5.24 -0.25 -0.58
CA VAL A 88 3.87 -0.74 -0.75
C VAL A 88 3.70 -2.16 -0.18
N LYS A 89 4.66 -3.06 -0.43
CA LYS A 89 4.63 -4.41 0.14
C LYS A 89 4.79 -4.43 1.66
N GLY A 90 5.60 -3.52 2.20
CA GLY A 90 5.77 -3.32 3.64
C GLY A 90 4.67 -2.48 4.29
N GLY A 91 3.63 -2.09 3.55
CA GLY A 91 2.53 -1.26 4.05
C GLY A 91 2.96 0.12 4.56
N GLY A 92 4.12 0.62 4.11
CA GLY A 92 4.68 1.91 4.53
C GLY A 92 5.26 1.95 5.95
N VAL A 93 5.28 0.83 6.69
CA VAL A 93 5.72 0.78 8.09
C VAL A 93 7.25 0.61 8.21
N ASP A 94 7.86 -0.06 7.23
CA ASP A 94 9.29 -0.41 7.18
C ASP A 94 10.11 0.42 6.18
N ALA A 95 9.70 1.65 5.87
CA ALA A 95 10.52 2.54 5.06
C ALA A 95 11.78 2.98 5.84
N LYS A 96 12.82 2.13 5.88
CA LYS A 96 14.14 2.51 6.39
C LYS A 96 14.69 3.63 5.51
N THR A 97 14.65 4.84 6.05
CA THR A 97 15.31 6.02 5.51
C THR A 97 16.78 6.00 5.91
N ASP A 98 17.54 5.07 5.34
CA ASP A 98 19.00 5.17 5.35
C ASP A 98 19.39 5.87 4.03
N PHE A 99 19.76 7.16 4.15
CA PHE A 99 20.23 8.03 3.06
C PHE A 99 21.76 8.03 3.02
#